data_AF-A0A8T4R9W5-F1
#
_entry.id   AF-A0A8T4R9W5-F1
#
_cell.length_a   1.000
_cell.length_b   1.000
_cell.length_c   1.000
_cell.angle_alpha   90.00
_cell.angle_beta   90.00
_cell.angle_gamma   90.00
#
_symmetry.space_group_name_H-M   'P 1'
#
loop_
_entity.id
_entity.type
_entity.pdbx_description
1 polymer ?
#
loop_
_entity_poly.entity_id
_entity_poly.type
_entity_poly.pdbx_seq_one_letter_code
_entity_poly.pdbx_strand_id
1 'polypeptide(L)'
;MKHIAKGIGVSAGKVRGRVRIIKNFDDHKKFNEGDILVTHITDPTMVMLMNKASGIVCNIGSITSHPSIVSREMGIPCIVSAKCIETGKPATEILNDEDIVEICGETGNIHKVTEDDEDEIDNKEVQRDEEKTQNGEKKQNEEENNEKKEEWKLKW
;
A
#
# COMPACT_ATOMS: atom_id res chain seq x y z
N MET A 1 -15.69 -4.76 -3.14
CA MET A 1 -15.00 -3.61 -2.50
C MET A 1 -15.80 -2.34 -2.76
N LYS A 2 -16.05 -1.50 -1.74
CA LYS A 2 -16.80 -0.24 -1.89
C LYS A 2 -15.86 0.96 -2.00
N HIS A 3 -15.98 1.78 -3.05
CA HIS A 3 -15.24 3.04 -3.16
C HIS A 3 -15.82 4.08 -2.21
N ILE A 4 -15.07 4.49 -1.18
CA ILE A 4 -15.59 5.32 -0.08
C ILE A 4 -15.02 6.74 -0.05
N ALA A 5 -13.76 6.90 -0.47
CA ALA A 5 -13.07 8.17 -0.42
C ALA A 5 -12.06 8.30 -1.55
N LYS A 6 -11.75 9.55 -1.87
CA LYS A 6 -10.74 9.92 -2.85
C LYS A 6 -9.92 11.10 -2.32
N GLY A 7 -8.65 11.10 -2.66
CA GLY A 7 -7.74 12.21 -2.40
C GLY A 7 -6.76 12.40 -3.54
N ILE A 8 -5.65 13.04 -3.22
CA ILE A 8 -4.53 13.24 -4.12
C ILE A 8 -3.50 12.16 -3.80
N GLY A 9 -3.27 11.26 -4.76
CA GLY A 9 -2.17 10.32 -4.70
C GLY A 9 -0.84 11.05 -4.79
N VAL A 10 0.05 10.86 -3.80
CA VAL A 10 1.35 11.54 -3.76
C VAL A 10 2.53 10.58 -3.83
N SER A 11 2.34 9.34 -3.41
CA SER A 11 3.34 8.27 -3.49
C SER A 11 2.68 7.03 -4.05
N ALA A 12 3.22 6.49 -5.14
CA ALA A 12 2.61 5.39 -5.88
C ALA A 12 2.65 4.06 -5.11
N GLY A 13 1.81 3.13 -5.55
CA GLY A 13 1.68 1.79 -4.98
C GLY A 13 0.27 1.51 -4.47
N LYS A 14 0.00 0.22 -4.24
CA LYS A 14 -1.32 -0.29 -3.88
C LYS A 14 -1.16 -1.26 -2.72
N VAL A 15 -1.85 -0.97 -1.62
CA VAL A 15 -1.74 -1.76 -0.38
C VAL A 15 -3.13 -1.93 0.23
N ARG A 16 -3.31 -3.07 0.89
CA ARG A 16 -4.47 -3.37 1.72
C ARG A 16 -3.97 -3.52 3.15
N GLY A 17 -4.73 -2.97 4.09
CA GLY A 17 -4.37 -3.03 5.49
C GLY A 17 -5.48 -2.56 6.40
N ARG A 18 -5.25 -2.75 7.68
CA ARG A 18 -6.16 -2.36 8.75
C ARG A 18 -5.98 -0.90 9.08
N VAL A 19 -7.08 -0.16 9.17
CA VAL A 19 -7.09 1.26 9.47
C VAL A 19 -6.75 1.49 10.94
N ARG A 20 -5.81 2.40 11.16
CA ARG A 20 -5.50 2.99 12.46
C ARG A 20 -5.59 4.50 12.39
N ILE A 21 -6.57 5.05 13.07
CA ILE A 21 -6.80 6.48 13.17
C ILE A 21 -5.98 7.02 14.33
N ILE A 22 -4.90 7.73 14.02
CA ILE A 22 -4.02 8.35 15.02
C ILE A 22 -4.35 9.83 15.09
N LYS A 23 -4.89 10.29 16.22
CA LYS A 23 -5.17 11.71 16.47
C LYS A 23 -4.03 12.39 17.20
N ASN A 24 -3.44 11.69 18.16
CA ASN A 24 -2.32 12.16 18.98
C ASN A 24 -1.22 11.10 19.02
N PHE A 25 0.03 11.51 19.29
CA PHE A 25 1.16 10.57 19.37
C PHE A 25 0.95 9.48 20.43
N ASP A 26 0.16 9.71 21.48
CA ASP A 26 -0.14 8.73 22.53
C ASP A 26 -0.88 7.48 22.01
N ASP A 27 -1.52 7.56 20.84
CA ASP A 27 -2.19 6.42 20.21
C ASP A 27 -1.20 5.45 19.53
N HIS A 28 0.11 5.75 19.51
CA HIS A 28 1.14 4.91 18.87
C HIS A 28 1.13 3.46 19.35
N LYS A 29 0.70 3.19 20.59
CA LYS A 29 0.65 1.83 21.16
C LYS A 29 -0.36 0.91 20.47
N LYS A 30 -1.32 1.48 19.74
CA LYS A 30 -2.34 0.74 18.98
C LYS A 30 -1.87 0.37 17.57
N PHE A 31 -0.72 0.92 17.14
CA PHE A 31 -0.26 0.83 15.77
C PHE A 31 0.65 -0.39 15.59
N ASN A 32 0.24 -1.32 14.72
CA ASN A 32 1.05 -2.48 14.37
C ASN A 32 1.78 -2.26 13.04
N GLU A 33 2.77 -3.11 12.80
CA GLU A 33 3.48 -3.13 11.52
C GLU A 33 2.53 -3.60 10.40
N GLY A 34 2.52 -2.87 9.28
CA GLY A 34 1.63 -3.13 8.16
C GLY A 34 0.24 -2.49 8.25
N ASP A 35 -0.09 -1.80 9.35
CA ASP A 35 -1.35 -1.04 9.45
C ASP A 35 -1.34 0.18 8.50
N ILE A 36 -2.53 0.65 8.12
CA ILE A 36 -2.72 1.88 7.35
C ILE A 36 -2.92 3.04 8.33
N LEU A 37 -2.00 3.99 8.29
CA LEU A 37 -2.04 5.20 9.11
C LEU A 37 -3.04 6.19 8.53
N VAL A 38 -4.09 6.49 9.30
CA VAL A 38 -5.09 7.51 8.96
C VAL A 38 -4.99 8.65 9.98
N THR A 39 -4.77 9.87 9.53
CA THR A 39 -4.69 11.04 10.41
C THR A 39 -5.26 12.30 9.77
N HIS A 40 -5.54 13.30 10.59
CA HIS A 40 -5.95 14.62 10.11
C HIS A 40 -4.78 15.36 9.45
N ILE A 41 -3.66 15.41 10.16
CA ILE A 41 -2.39 16.01 9.74
C ILE A 41 -1.23 15.14 10.23
N THR A 42 -0.12 15.16 9.51
CA THR A 42 1.11 14.46 9.90
C THR A 42 2.09 15.46 10.47
N ASP A 43 2.73 15.05 11.57
CA ASP A 43 3.80 15.78 12.24
C ASP A 43 5.11 14.98 12.20
N PRO A 44 6.28 15.63 12.30
CA PRO A 44 7.58 14.94 12.29
C PRO A 44 7.75 13.90 13.41
N THR A 45 6.96 13.98 14.48
CA THR A 45 6.96 12.99 15.56
C THR A 45 6.38 11.64 15.12
N MET A 46 5.55 11.63 14.07
CA MET A 46 4.88 10.44 13.54
C MET A 46 5.77 9.64 12.56
N VAL A 47 7.00 10.07 12.28
CA VAL A 47 7.91 9.41 11.33
C VAL A 47 8.14 7.93 11.66
N MET A 48 8.22 7.58 12.95
CA MET A 48 8.33 6.16 13.35
C MET A 48 7.08 5.34 13.02
N LEU A 49 5.89 5.94 13.08
CA LEU A 49 4.63 5.29 12.69
C LEU A 49 4.54 5.18 11.18
N MET A 50 4.94 6.23 10.46
CA MET A 50 4.99 6.22 8.99
C MET A 50 5.88 5.08 8.50
N ASN A 51 7.04 4.86 9.10
CA ASN A 51 7.94 3.77 8.72
C ASN A 51 7.37 2.36 8.97
N LYS A 52 6.46 2.21 9.94
CA LYS A 52 5.76 0.94 10.20
C LYS A 52 4.52 0.75 9.33
N ALA A 53 4.01 1.83 8.76
CA ALA A 53 2.76 1.81 8.02
C ALA A 53 2.95 1.16 6.66
N SER A 54 2.00 0.33 6.24
CA SER A 54 1.96 -0.14 4.84
C SER A 54 1.47 0.96 3.90
N GLY A 55 0.70 1.93 4.43
CA GLY A 55 0.08 3.00 3.68
C GLY A 55 -0.34 4.17 4.55
N ILE A 56 -0.44 5.36 3.96
CA ILE A 56 -0.73 6.61 4.69
C ILE A 56 -1.88 7.37 4.03
N VAL A 57 -2.87 7.76 4.83
CA VAL A 57 -4.02 8.57 4.43
C VAL A 57 -4.13 9.81 5.33
N CYS A 58 -4.11 10.99 4.72
CA CYS A 58 -4.22 12.27 5.43
C CYS A 58 -5.39 13.09 4.92
N ASN A 59 -6.15 13.70 5.84
CA ASN A 59 -7.22 14.63 5.48
C ASN A 59 -6.70 15.94 4.89
N ILE A 60 -5.55 16.41 5.37
CA ILE A 60 -4.92 17.65 4.93
C ILE A 60 -3.52 17.34 4.40
N GLY A 61 -3.21 17.92 3.24
CA GLY A 61 -1.89 17.84 2.63
C GLY A 61 -1.93 18.18 1.15
N SER A 62 -0.75 18.46 0.60
CA SER A 62 -0.55 18.80 -0.81
C SER A 62 0.58 17.95 -1.39
N ILE A 63 0.84 18.07 -2.69
CA ILE A 63 1.89 17.29 -3.37
C ILE A 63 3.30 17.56 -2.80
N THR A 64 3.50 18.72 -2.17
CA THR A 64 4.79 19.17 -1.58
C THR A 64 4.78 19.20 -0.05
N SER A 65 3.71 18.73 0.61
CA SER A 65 3.64 18.72 2.06
C SER A 65 4.55 17.65 2.70
N HIS A 66 4.81 17.80 4.00
CA HIS A 66 5.59 16.86 4.81
C HIS A 66 5.24 15.37 4.57
N PRO A 67 3.96 14.92 4.63
CA PRO A 67 3.62 13.51 4.38
C PRO A 67 4.02 13.04 2.99
N SER A 68 3.96 13.93 1.99
CA SER A 68 4.24 13.62 0.59
C SER A 68 5.71 13.43 0.30
N ILE A 69 6.57 14.21 0.97
CA ILE A 69 8.02 14.07 0.83
C ILE A 69 8.47 12.79 1.54
N VAL A 70 8.10 12.63 2.82
CA VAL A 70 8.54 11.50 3.64
C VAL A 70 8.02 10.16 3.10
N SER A 71 6.75 10.10 2.65
CA SER A 71 6.21 8.86 2.08
C SER A 71 6.92 8.41 0.80
N ARG A 72 7.37 9.35 -0.04
CA ARG A 72 8.17 9.04 -1.24
C ARG A 72 9.55 8.53 -0.89
N GLU A 73 10.21 9.15 0.10
CA GLU A 73 11.52 8.71 0.59
C GLU A 73 11.47 7.29 1.16
N MET A 74 10.37 6.95 1.84
CA MET A 74 10.15 5.62 2.41
C MET A 74 9.58 4.60 1.40
N GLY A 75 9.15 5.03 0.21
CA GLY A 75 8.50 4.16 -0.77
C GLY A 75 7.13 3.65 -0.35
N ILE A 76 6.43 4.37 0.53
CA ILE A 76 5.14 3.97 1.10
C ILE A 76 4.01 4.67 0.33
N PRO A 77 2.96 3.95 -0.11
CA PRO A 77 1.79 4.54 -0.74
C PRO A 77 1.12 5.59 0.14
N CYS A 78 0.87 6.77 -0.43
CA CYS A 78 0.32 7.88 0.34
C CYS A 78 -0.72 8.67 -0.44
N ILE A 79 -1.82 8.98 0.26
CA ILE A 79 -2.93 9.79 -0.22
C ILE A 79 -3.13 10.95 0.75
N VAL A 80 -3.16 12.17 0.23
CA VAL A 80 -3.44 13.39 1.00
C VAL A 80 -4.72 14.05 0.54
N SER A 81 -5.25 14.99 1.31
CA SER A 81 -6.53 15.64 1.01
C SER A 81 -7.68 14.63 0.82
N ALA A 82 -7.65 13.52 1.55
CA ALA A 82 -8.60 12.44 1.42
C ALA A 82 -9.98 12.82 1.97
N LYS A 83 -11.00 12.72 1.13
CA LYS A 83 -12.40 13.05 1.46
C LYS A 83 -13.36 12.01 0.93
N CYS A 84 -14.47 11.84 1.62
CA CYS A 84 -15.58 11.01 1.19
C CYS A 84 -16.15 11.53 -0.14
N ILE A 85 -16.43 10.61 -1.05
CA ILE A 85 -16.95 10.95 -2.39
C ILE A 85 -18.40 11.41 -2.31
N GLU A 86 -19.20 10.76 -1.46
CA GLU A 86 -20.64 11.04 -1.34
C GLU A 86 -20.91 12.27 -0.45
N THR A 87 -20.21 12.38 0.68
CA THR A 87 -20.52 13.38 1.72
C THR A 87 -19.54 14.55 1.76
N GLY A 88 -18.37 14.44 1.11
CA GLY A 88 -17.30 15.43 1.20
C GLY A 88 -16.59 15.50 2.56
N LYS A 89 -16.97 14.66 3.53
CA LYS A 89 -16.37 14.63 4.87
C LYS A 89 -14.93 14.11 4.85
N PRO A 90 -14.09 14.50 5.82
CA PRO A 90 -12.72 14.00 5.92
C PRO A 90 -12.66 12.48 6.11
N ALA A 91 -11.58 11.84 5.62
CA ALA A 91 -11.38 10.40 5.73
C ALA A 91 -11.43 9.89 7.19
N THR A 92 -10.91 10.66 8.15
CA THR A 92 -10.94 10.29 9.58
C THR A 92 -12.34 10.24 10.21
N GLU A 93 -13.36 10.80 9.55
CA GLU A 93 -14.75 10.80 10.06
C GLU A 93 -15.60 9.67 9.45
N ILE A 94 -15.18 9.13 8.31
CA ILE A 94 -15.91 8.09 7.58
C ILE A 94 -15.34 6.70 7.80
N LEU A 95 -14.04 6.62 8.11
CA LEU A 95 -13.34 5.38 8.44
C LEU A 95 -13.45 5.14 9.94
N ASN A 96 -13.52 3.88 10.32
CA ASN A 96 -13.40 3.47 11.71
C ASN A 96 -12.05 2.77 11.92
N ASP A 97 -11.57 2.79 13.17
CA ASP A 97 -10.47 1.92 13.56
C ASP A 97 -10.82 0.46 13.29
N GLU A 98 -9.81 -0.35 12.92
CA GLU A 98 -9.94 -1.76 12.54
C GLU A 98 -10.55 -2.04 11.16
N ASP A 99 -11.07 -1.02 10.46
CA ASP A 99 -11.61 -1.21 9.10
C ASP A 99 -10.51 -1.72 8.15
N ILE A 100 -10.84 -2.71 7.32
CA ILE A 100 -9.92 -3.14 6.25
C ILE A 100 -10.16 -2.29 5.01
N VAL A 101 -9.11 -1.61 4.55
CA VAL A 101 -9.16 -0.75 3.37
C VAL A 101 -8.04 -1.08 2.39
N GLU A 102 -8.33 -0.84 1.12
CA GLU A 102 -7.37 -0.87 0.03
C GLU A 102 -7.17 0.55 -0.48
N ILE A 103 -5.92 1.00 -0.49
CA ILE A 103 -5.55 2.33 -0.98
C ILE A 103 -4.68 2.22 -2.22
N CYS A 104 -4.87 3.15 -3.15
CA CYS A 104 -4.01 3.31 -4.33
C CYS A 104 -3.40 4.71 -4.32
N GLY A 105 -2.11 4.79 -3.98
CA GLY A 105 -1.39 6.04 -3.86
C GLY A 105 -1.05 6.72 -5.19
N GLU A 106 -1.29 6.06 -6.33
CA GLU A 106 -1.18 6.66 -7.67
C GLU A 106 -2.48 7.37 -8.07
N THR A 107 -3.62 6.70 -7.93
CA THR A 107 -4.94 7.25 -8.33
C THR A 107 -5.60 8.10 -7.24
N GLY A 108 -5.18 7.94 -5.99
CA GLY A 108 -5.79 8.57 -4.84
C GLY A 108 -7.10 7.92 -4.38
N ASN A 109 -7.43 6.72 -4.87
CA ASN A 109 -8.67 6.03 -4.53
C ASN A 109 -8.54 5.21 -3.23
N ILE A 110 -9.60 5.20 -2.42
CA ILE A 110 -9.69 4.47 -1.15
C ILE A 110 -10.95 3.59 -1.19
N HIS A 111 -10.76 2.28 -1.09
CA HIS A 111 -11.84 1.30 -1.07
C HIS A 111 -11.92 0.63 0.30
N LYS A 112 -13.13 0.52 0.85
CA LYS A 112 -13.39 -0.33 2.02
C LYS A 112 -13.68 -1.74 1.54
N VAL A 113 -13.01 -2.71 2.17
CA VAL A 113 -13.25 -4.13 1.90
C VAL A 113 -14.35 -4.59 2.88
N THR A 114 -15.40 -5.21 2.35
CA THR A 114 -16.50 -5.77 3.15
C THR A 114 -16.32 -7.28 3.28
N GLU A 115 -16.93 -7.91 4.28
CA GLU A 115 -16.81 -9.36 4.54
C GLU A 115 -17.18 -10.21 3.31
N ASP A 116 -18.09 -9.74 2.45
CA ASP A 116 -18.44 -10.39 1.17
C ASP A 116 -17.30 -10.41 0.13
N ASP A 117 -16.21 -9.66 0.34
CA ASP A 117 -15.05 -9.61 -0.55
C ASP A 117 -13.90 -10.53 -0.06
N GLU A 118 -13.97 -11.09 1.16
CA GLU A 118 -12.85 -11.88 1.72
C GLU A 118 -12.63 -13.21 0.98
N ASP A 119 -13.70 -13.84 0.49
CA ASP A 119 -13.66 -15.12 -0.23
C ASP A 119 -13.01 -15.04 -1.63
N GLU A 120 -12.93 -13.84 -2.23
CA GLU A 120 -12.28 -13.65 -3.54
C GLU A 120 -10.76 -13.46 -3.42
N ILE A 121 -10.24 -13.27 -2.20
CA ILE A 121 -8.89 -12.72 -1.97
C ILE A 121 -7.89 -13.81 -1.57
N ASP A 122 -8.29 -14.81 -0.78
CA ASP A 122 -7.46 -16.00 -0.48
C ASP A 122 -7.02 -16.71 -1.78
N ASN A 123 -7.86 -16.69 -2.82
CA ASN A 123 -7.54 -17.28 -4.11
C ASN A 123 -6.49 -16.49 -4.93
N LYS A 124 -6.28 -15.18 -4.68
CA LYS A 124 -5.30 -14.37 -5.44
C LYS A 124 -3.90 -14.36 -4.84
N GLU A 125 -3.77 -14.47 -3.52
CA GLU A 125 -2.45 -14.62 -2.86
C GLU A 125 -1.83 -15.98 -3.18
N VAL A 126 -2.62 -17.06 -3.16
CA VAL A 126 -2.17 -18.41 -3.53
C VAL A 126 -1.67 -18.46 -4.99
N GLN A 127 -2.39 -17.83 -5.93
CA GLN A 127 -1.97 -17.83 -7.34
C GLN A 127 -0.70 -17.01 -7.63
N ARG A 128 -0.44 -15.95 -6.87
CA ARG A 128 0.76 -15.11 -7.05
C ARG A 128 2.03 -15.79 -6.54
N ASP A 129 1.94 -16.64 -5.53
CA ASP A 129 3.09 -17.39 -5.02
C ASP A 129 3.38 -18.66 -5.85
N GLU A 130 2.36 -19.27 -6.49
CA GLU A 130 2.56 -20.33 -7.48
C GLU A 130 3.28 -19.83 -8.76
N GLU A 131 2.94 -18.64 -9.27
CA GLU A 131 3.59 -18.06 -10.46
C GLU A 131 5.07 -17.68 -10.22
N LYS A 132 5.45 -17.28 -9.01
CA LYS A 132 6.85 -17.00 -8.67
C LYS A 132 7.70 -18.27 -8.66
N THR A 133 7.13 -19.39 -8.22
CA THR A 133 7.82 -20.68 -8.14
C THR A 133 8.08 -21.24 -9.55
N GLN A 134 7.12 -21.09 -10.47
CA GLN A 134 7.29 -21.54 -11.86
C GLN A 134 8.20 -20.64 -12.73
N ASN A 135 8.26 -19.33 -12.46
CA ASN A 135 9.17 -18.42 -13.18
C ASN A 135 10.62 -18.49 -12.70
N GLY A 136 10.87 -18.96 -11.47
CA GLY A 136 12.22 -19.23 -10.97
C GLY A 136 12.91 -20.38 -11.70
N GLU A 137 12.19 -21.48 -11.95
CA GLU A 137 12.73 -22.67 -12.63
C GLU A 137 12.94 -22.48 -14.14
N LYS A 138 12.18 -21.59 -14.79
CA LYS A 138 12.38 -21.27 -16.22
C LYS A 138 13.67 -20.50 -16.49
N LYS A 139 14.08 -19.59 -15.60
CA LYS A 139 15.32 -18.80 -15.77
C LYS A 139 16.58 -19.64 -15.64
N GLN A 140 16.61 -20.60 -14.71
CA GLN A 140 17.75 -21.52 -14.56
C GLN A 140 17.92 -22.44 -15.77
N ASN A 141 16.82 -22.92 -16.34
CA ASN A 141 16.86 -23.79 -17.52
C ASN A 141 17.27 -23.04 -18.81
N GLU A 142 17.03 -21.72 -18.92
CA GLU A 142 17.51 -20.93 -20.05
C GLU A 142 19.01 -20.60 -19.96
N GLU A 143 19.55 -20.35 -18.76
CA GLU A 143 20.99 -20.08 -18.56
C GLU A 143 21.86 -21.33 -18.83
N GLU A 144 21.48 -22.51 -18.32
CA GLU A 144 22.23 -23.76 -18.60
C GLU A 144 22.22 -24.15 -20.09
N ASN A 145 21.14 -23.84 -20.80
CA ASN A 145 20.99 -24.18 -22.21
C ASN A 145 21.78 -23.22 -23.12
N ASN A 146 22.03 -22.00 -22.65
CA ASN A 146 22.85 -21.02 -23.36
C ASN A 146 24.35 -21.31 -23.18
N GLU A 147 24.79 -21.73 -21.98
CA GLU A 147 26.19 -22.14 -21.75
C GLU A 147 26.59 -23.36 -22.57
N LYS A 148 25.70 -24.38 -22.65
CA LYS A 148 25.93 -25.57 -23.49
C LYS A 148 26.02 -25.23 -24.99
N LYS A 149 25.36 -24.16 -25.44
CA LYS A 149 25.41 -23.68 -26.83
C LYS A 149 26.73 -22.98 -27.16
N GLU A 150 27.33 -22.28 -26.20
CA GLU A 150 28.60 -21.59 -26.38
C GLU A 150 29.80 -22.55 -26.35
N GLU A 151 29.74 -23.65 -25.57
CA GLU A 151 30.77 -24.70 -25.59
C GLU A 151 30.94 -25.38 -26.97
N TRP A 152 29.86 -25.46 -27.77
CA TRP A 152 29.91 -26.13 -29.09
C TRP A 152 30.53 -25.25 -30.18
N LYS A 153 30.58 -23.93 -29.98
CA LYS A 153 31.17 -22.97 -30.94
C LYS A 153 32.70 -22.91 -30.88
N LEU A 154 33.31 -23.40 -29.80
CA LEU A 154 34.77 -23.40 -29.59
C LEU A 154 35.48 -24.67 -30.07
N LYS A 155 34.75 -25.62 -30.67
CA LYS A 155 35.27 -26.94 -31.11
C LYS A 155 35.49 -27.08 -32.62
N TRP A 156 35.42 -26.00 -33.40
CA TRP A 156 35.81 -25.95 -34.82
C TRP A 156 36.58 -24.68 -35.16
#